data_AF-A0A7H0NFR9-F1
#
_entry.id   AF-A0A7H0NFR9-F1
#
_cell.length_a   1.000
_cell.length_b   1.000
_cell.length_c   1.000
_cell.angle_alpha   90.00
_cell.angle_beta   90.00
_cell.angle_gamma   90.00
#
_symmetry.space_group_name_H-M   'P 1'
#
loop_
_entity.id
_entity.type
_entity.pdbx_description
1 polymer ?
#
loop_
_entity_poly.entity_id
_entity_poly.type
_entity_poly.pdbx_seq_one_letter_code
_entity_poly.pdbx_strand_id
1 'polypeptide(L)'
;MTRRTEWSGSPAEPGGDSESGYGPVEPEAGAGARPGRRSRGGAGAGSGFGEGAGRRARSGTRSSGSPSSSRAETGEPRDPVEQARNICLRLLTGMPRTRKQLADALRKREIPDEAAEEVLARFVDVGLIDDAAFAGAWVESRHHGRGLARRALVRELRTKGVDSAVIDEAVGQLDPDQEEETARELVARKLRSTRGLDRDKRLRRLAGMLARKGYGEGMALRVVRQALEEEGEDTEGLDEPF
;
A
#
# COMPACT_ATOMS: atom_id res chain seq x y z
N MET A 1 -64.23 -23.60 -2.01
CA MET A 1 -64.30 -25.07 -2.17
C MET A 1 -64.32 -25.42 -3.65
N THR A 2 -63.24 -26.00 -4.20
CA THR A 2 -63.26 -26.74 -5.48
C THR A 2 -61.93 -27.50 -5.67
N ARG A 3 -62.01 -28.85 -5.56
CA ARG A 3 -61.27 -29.98 -6.21
C ARG A 3 -59.77 -29.79 -6.51
N ARG A 4 -58.79 -30.54 -5.98
CA ARG A 4 -58.53 -32.00 -5.87
C ARG A 4 -58.71 -32.81 -7.17
N THR A 5 -57.56 -33.10 -7.79
CA THR A 5 -57.22 -34.23 -8.68
C THR A 5 -55.69 -34.33 -8.58
N GLU A 6 -55.11 -35.18 -7.72
CA GLU A 6 -54.84 -36.62 -7.92
C GLU A 6 -54.11 -36.91 -9.23
N TRP A 7 -52.79 -37.11 -9.13
CA TRP A 7 -51.98 -37.86 -10.10
C TRP A 7 -51.12 -38.85 -9.32
N SER A 8 -51.28 -40.12 -9.64
CA SER A 8 -50.61 -41.29 -9.07
C SER A 8 -49.58 -41.84 -10.05
N GLY A 9 -48.41 -42.27 -9.57
CA GLY A 9 -47.51 -43.17 -10.32
C GLY A 9 -46.01 -42.95 -10.11
N SER A 10 -45.47 -43.55 -9.04
CA SER A 10 -44.09 -44.08 -8.96
C SER A 10 -44.13 -45.56 -9.42
N PRO A 11 -43.04 -46.36 -9.61
CA PRO A 11 -41.62 -46.17 -9.22
C PRO A 11 -40.55 -46.70 -10.22
N ALA A 12 -39.26 -46.43 -9.97
CA ALA A 12 -38.16 -47.42 -9.92
C ALA A 12 -36.76 -46.75 -9.95
N GLU A 13 -36.09 -46.81 -8.80
CA GLU A 13 -34.62 -46.87 -8.59
C GLU A 13 -34.06 -48.19 -9.20
N PRO A 14 -32.74 -48.34 -9.52
CA PRO A 14 -31.66 -48.13 -8.54
C PRO A 14 -30.25 -47.69 -9.03
N GLY A 15 -29.49 -47.14 -8.08
CA GLY A 15 -28.14 -47.62 -7.75
C GLY A 15 -26.94 -47.06 -8.53
N GLY A 16 -25.99 -46.47 -7.81
CA GLY A 16 -24.67 -46.13 -8.35
C GLY A 16 -23.84 -45.22 -7.45
N ASP A 17 -23.26 -45.82 -6.41
CA ASP A 17 -22.28 -45.22 -5.49
C ASP A 17 -21.02 -44.69 -6.21
N SER A 18 -20.45 -43.59 -5.71
CA SER A 18 -18.99 -43.44 -5.57
C SER A 18 -18.62 -42.16 -4.82
N GLU A 19 -18.30 -42.36 -3.55
CA GLU A 19 -17.40 -41.53 -2.75
C GLU A 19 -16.00 -41.43 -3.38
N SER A 20 -15.41 -40.25 -3.35
CA SER A 20 -13.97 -39.98 -3.12
C SER A 20 -13.80 -38.45 -3.23
N GLY A 21 -13.44 -37.69 -2.19
CA GLY A 21 -12.30 -37.91 -1.31
C GLY A 21 -11.20 -36.92 -1.69
N TYR A 22 -11.37 -35.63 -1.36
CA TYR A 22 -10.28 -34.65 -1.42
C TYR A 22 -10.20 -33.89 -0.09
N GLY A 23 -9.31 -34.38 0.77
CA GLY A 23 -8.86 -33.72 1.99
C GLY A 23 -7.83 -32.61 1.71
N PRO A 24 -7.60 -31.72 2.69
CA PRO A 24 -6.75 -30.55 2.55
C PRO A 24 -5.26 -30.89 2.61
N VAL A 25 -4.46 -30.23 1.77
CA VAL A 25 -3.00 -30.30 1.77
C VAL A 25 -2.42 -29.27 2.74
N GLU A 26 -1.80 -29.75 3.82
CA GLU A 26 -0.94 -28.97 4.71
C GLU A 26 0.47 -28.82 4.09
N PRO A 27 1.16 -27.68 4.28
CA PRO A 27 2.56 -27.53 3.90
C PRO A 27 3.50 -27.99 5.01
N GLU A 28 4.34 -28.98 4.69
CA GLU A 28 5.37 -29.53 5.57
C GLU A 28 6.48 -28.54 5.92
N ALA A 29 6.87 -28.61 7.21
CA ALA A 29 8.03 -27.97 7.79
C ALA A 29 9.29 -28.83 7.56
N GLY A 30 10.25 -28.29 6.80
CA GLY A 30 11.60 -28.84 6.68
C GLY A 30 12.59 -28.14 7.61
N ALA A 31 12.95 -28.81 8.70
CA ALA A 31 14.03 -28.45 9.61
C ALA A 31 15.37 -29.05 9.16
N GLY A 32 16.45 -28.28 9.31
CA GLY A 32 17.84 -28.77 9.23
C GLY A 32 18.76 -27.69 8.64
N ALA A 33 19.95 -27.39 9.13
CA ALA A 33 20.70 -27.83 10.30
C ALA A 33 21.79 -26.76 10.52
N ARG A 34 22.12 -26.45 11.78
CA ARG A 34 23.34 -25.70 12.13
C ARG A 34 24.53 -26.66 12.14
N PRO A 35 25.70 -26.21 11.67
CA PRO A 35 26.91 -26.31 12.49
C PRO A 35 27.59 -24.92 12.51
N GLY A 36 28.33 -24.50 13.52
CA GLY A 36 29.40 -25.21 14.21
C GLY A 36 30.57 -24.24 14.28
N ARG A 37 31.26 -24.26 15.41
CA ARG A 37 32.09 -23.19 15.97
C ARG A 37 33.55 -23.31 15.51
N ARG A 38 34.21 -22.15 15.29
CA ARG A 38 35.65 -21.79 15.48
C ARG A 38 36.75 -22.77 15.06
N SER A 39 37.78 -22.27 14.34
CA SER A 39 39.15 -22.15 14.89
C SER A 39 40.14 -21.42 13.95
N ARG A 40 40.84 -20.45 14.55
CA ARG A 40 42.30 -20.16 14.49
C ARG A 40 43.05 -20.06 13.14
N GLY A 41 43.80 -18.96 13.01
CA GLY A 41 45.26 -19.03 12.79
C GLY A 41 45.85 -18.02 11.79
N GLY A 42 46.82 -17.21 12.24
CA GLY A 42 47.76 -16.42 11.42
C GLY A 42 47.64 -14.90 11.66
N ALA A 43 48.27 -14.26 12.65
CA ALA A 43 49.70 -14.12 13.03
C ALA A 43 50.47 -13.06 12.20
N GLY A 44 50.91 -11.99 12.89
CA GLY A 44 52.08 -11.13 12.60
C GLY A 44 51.78 -9.85 11.83
N ALA A 45 52.34 -8.68 12.12
CA ALA A 45 53.31 -8.22 13.11
C ALA A 45 53.18 -6.67 13.24
N GLY A 46 53.38 -6.09 14.44
CA GLY A 46 54.48 -5.14 14.77
C GLY A 46 54.30 -3.73 14.14
N SER A 47 54.51 -2.57 14.77
CA SER A 47 55.24 -2.16 15.98
C SER A 47 55.06 -0.62 16.15
N GLY A 48 55.38 -0.07 17.34
CA GLY A 48 55.70 1.37 17.56
C GLY A 48 54.69 2.10 18.45
N PHE A 49 54.81 2.09 19.78
CA PHE A 49 55.64 2.94 20.66
C PHE A 49 55.44 4.45 20.49
N GLY A 50 55.04 5.11 21.60
CA GLY A 50 54.95 6.56 21.74
C GLY A 50 54.40 6.97 23.10
N GLU A 51 55.23 6.87 24.13
CA GLU A 51 55.02 7.43 25.47
C GLU A 51 54.83 8.95 25.46
N GLY A 52 54.04 9.46 26.41
CA GLY A 52 53.87 10.89 26.63
C GLY A 52 53.10 11.20 27.91
N ALA A 53 53.73 10.96 29.06
CA ALA A 53 53.24 11.35 30.36
C ALA A 53 53.32 12.87 30.57
N GLY A 54 52.25 13.48 31.07
CA GLY A 54 52.24 14.86 31.55
C GLY A 54 51.14 15.05 32.60
N ARG A 55 51.53 15.13 33.87
CA ARG A 55 50.63 15.26 35.04
C ARG A 55 50.38 16.73 35.41
N ARG A 56 49.32 16.91 36.23
CA ARG A 56 49.05 18.00 37.22
C ARG A 56 48.47 19.30 36.63
N ALA A 57 47.54 20.02 37.28
CA ALA A 57 46.80 19.84 38.52
C ALA A 57 45.59 20.81 38.57
N ARG A 58 44.52 20.32 39.23
CA ARG A 58 43.65 20.99 40.21
C ARG A 58 43.42 22.52 40.12
N SER A 59 42.16 22.87 39.95
CA SER A 59 41.52 23.99 40.65
C SER A 59 40.05 23.65 40.88
N GLY A 60 39.63 23.60 42.14
CA GLY A 60 38.24 23.43 42.52
C GLY A 60 37.58 24.79 42.72
N THR A 61 36.32 24.90 42.32
CA THR A 61 35.38 25.73 43.07
C THR A 61 34.01 25.08 43.07
N ARG A 62 33.44 25.04 44.26
CA ARG A 62 32.06 24.64 44.52
C ARG A 62 31.20 25.84 44.15
N SER A 63 30.20 25.64 43.29
CA SER A 63 29.04 26.51 43.28
C SER A 63 27.79 25.66 43.23
N SER A 64 27.25 25.47 44.43
CA SER A 64 25.86 25.11 44.67
C SER A 64 24.96 26.19 44.08
N GLY A 65 24.30 25.88 42.97
CA GLY A 65 23.30 26.72 42.35
C GLY A 65 22.34 25.86 41.57
N SER A 66 21.37 25.29 42.27
CA SER A 66 20.23 24.59 41.71
C SER A 66 19.53 25.44 40.64
N PRO A 67 19.21 24.91 39.45
CA PRO A 67 17.91 25.16 38.87
C PRO A 67 16.98 24.11 39.47
N SER A 68 16.37 24.48 40.59
CA SER A 68 15.07 23.93 40.95
C SER A 68 14.08 24.35 39.86
N SER A 69 13.99 23.57 38.80
CA SER A 69 12.74 23.39 38.08
C SER A 69 12.60 21.91 37.75
N SER A 70 12.43 21.14 38.81
CA SER A 70 11.44 20.08 38.85
C SER A 70 10.09 20.65 38.36
N ARG A 71 9.97 20.81 37.03
CA ARG A 71 8.71 20.65 36.31
C ARG A 71 8.64 19.19 35.84
N ALA A 72 8.91 18.29 36.78
CA ALA A 72 8.18 17.04 36.81
C ALA A 72 6.79 17.45 37.28
N GLU A 73 5.94 17.87 36.33
CA GLU A 73 4.53 18.02 36.61
C GLU A 73 4.05 16.66 37.09
N THR A 74 3.76 16.63 38.38
CA THR A 74 2.83 15.72 39.05
C THR A 74 1.77 15.31 38.04
N GLY A 75 1.83 14.05 37.60
CA GLY A 75 0.90 13.52 36.61
C GLY A 75 -0.51 13.48 37.17
N GLU A 76 -1.25 14.56 36.99
CA GLU A 76 -2.70 14.46 36.81
C GLU A 76 -2.97 13.48 35.66
N PRO A 77 -4.04 12.67 35.73
CA PRO A 77 -4.43 11.86 34.59
C PRO A 77 -4.59 12.81 33.40
N ARG A 78 -3.63 12.78 32.46
CA ARG A 78 -3.65 13.67 31.31
C ARG A 78 -5.03 13.56 30.68
N ASP A 79 -5.71 14.69 30.54
CA ASP A 79 -7.02 14.74 29.91
C ASP A 79 -6.95 13.95 28.59
N PRO A 80 -7.78 12.91 28.41
CA PRO A 80 -7.77 12.09 27.20
C PRO A 80 -7.90 12.93 25.92
N VAL A 81 -8.62 14.05 25.97
CA VAL A 81 -8.78 15.00 24.86
C VAL A 81 -7.44 15.67 24.53
N GLU A 82 -6.70 16.14 25.53
CA GLU A 82 -5.36 16.72 25.34
C GLU A 82 -4.35 15.69 24.82
N GLN A 83 -4.42 14.46 25.32
CA GLN A 83 -3.58 13.37 24.81
C GLN A 83 -3.86 13.10 23.33
N ALA A 84 -5.13 12.98 22.96
CA ALA A 84 -5.55 12.77 21.59
C ALA A 84 -5.09 13.90 20.66
N ARG A 85 -5.31 15.15 21.07
CA ARG A 85 -4.86 16.35 20.34
C ARG A 85 -3.36 16.31 20.06
N ASN A 86 -2.56 16.06 21.09
CA ASN A 86 -1.10 16.01 20.96
C ASN A 86 -0.61 14.88 20.04
N ILE A 87 -1.29 13.72 20.07
CA ILE A 87 -1.00 12.60 19.16
C ILE A 87 -1.31 13.00 17.71
N CYS A 88 -2.51 13.53 17.45
CA CYS A 88 -2.95 13.92 16.12
C CYS A 88 -2.06 15.01 15.51
N LEU A 89 -1.75 16.07 16.25
CA LEU A 89 -0.88 17.15 15.77
C LEU A 89 0.52 16.64 15.38
N ARG A 90 1.09 15.75 16.21
CA ARG A 90 2.38 15.13 15.90
C ARG A 90 2.33 14.29 14.62
N LEU A 91 1.25 13.54 14.41
CA LEU A 91 1.07 12.73 13.21
C LEU A 91 0.88 13.58 11.95
N LEU A 92 0.11 14.67 12.06
CA LEU A 92 -0.18 15.60 10.96
C LEU A 92 1.03 16.44 10.55
N THR A 93 1.95 16.72 11.47
CA THR A 93 3.20 17.44 11.15
C THR A 93 4.11 16.63 10.22
N GLY A 94 4.06 15.29 10.30
CA GLY A 94 4.94 14.43 9.51
C GLY A 94 4.44 14.14 8.09
N MET A 95 3.15 13.86 7.93
CA MET A 95 2.54 13.44 6.66
C MET A 95 1.04 13.67 6.73
N PRO A 96 0.36 14.03 5.61
CA PRO A 96 -1.09 14.02 5.53
C PRO A 96 -1.69 12.68 6.00
N ARG A 97 -2.75 12.76 6.80
CA ARG A 97 -3.49 11.61 7.34
C ARG A 97 -4.98 11.77 7.10
N THR A 98 -5.65 10.65 6.87
CA THR A 98 -7.12 10.63 6.83
C THR A 98 -7.70 10.61 8.24
N ARG A 99 -8.96 11.02 8.40
CA ARG A 99 -9.68 10.92 9.68
C ARG A 99 -9.60 9.51 10.25
N LYS A 100 -9.84 8.48 9.42
CA LYS A 100 -9.79 7.07 9.84
C LYS A 100 -8.41 6.69 10.37
N GLN A 101 -7.33 7.08 9.70
CA GLN A 101 -5.97 6.75 10.16
C GLN A 101 -5.65 7.35 11.53
N LEU A 102 -6.15 8.56 11.79
CA LEU A 102 -6.00 9.21 13.08
C LEU A 102 -6.85 8.50 14.15
N ALA A 103 -8.11 8.17 13.84
CA ALA A 103 -8.96 7.38 14.73
C ALA A 103 -8.32 6.02 15.10
N ASP A 104 -7.81 5.28 14.10
CA ASP A 104 -7.11 4.01 14.30
C ASP A 104 -5.86 4.19 15.18
N ALA A 105 -5.13 5.29 15.00
CA ALA A 105 -3.95 5.60 15.80
C ALA A 105 -4.29 5.94 17.26
N LEU A 106 -5.40 6.67 17.49
CA LEU A 106 -5.90 6.99 18.83
C LEU A 106 -6.40 5.73 19.55
N ARG A 107 -7.17 4.88 18.86
CA ARG A 107 -7.62 3.60 19.40
C ARG A 107 -6.47 2.68 19.78
N LYS A 108 -5.42 2.61 18.96
CA LYS A 108 -4.20 1.86 19.28
C LYS A 108 -3.45 2.39 20.52
N ARG A 109 -3.74 3.61 20.94
CA ARG A 109 -3.21 4.26 22.15
C ARG A 109 -4.19 4.22 23.32
N GLU A 110 -5.29 3.47 23.18
CA GLU A 110 -6.30 3.27 24.22
C GLU A 110 -6.95 4.59 24.68
N ILE A 111 -7.03 5.57 23.77
CA ILE A 111 -7.79 6.80 23.99
C ILE A 111 -9.28 6.46 23.91
N PRO A 112 -10.13 6.92 24.86
CA PRO A 112 -11.56 6.76 24.79
C PRO A 112 -12.16 7.31 23.49
N ASP A 113 -13.09 6.57 22.88
CA ASP A 113 -13.69 6.93 21.59
C ASP A 113 -14.37 8.31 21.65
N GLU A 114 -15.01 8.67 22.76
CA GLU A 114 -15.65 9.98 22.97
C GLU A 114 -14.65 11.15 22.84
N ALA A 115 -13.50 11.04 23.52
CA ALA A 115 -12.44 12.05 23.45
C ALA A 115 -11.78 12.10 22.07
N ALA A 116 -11.63 10.94 21.42
CA ALA A 116 -11.11 10.86 20.06
C ALA A 116 -12.04 11.56 19.07
N GLU A 117 -13.34 11.27 19.11
CA GLU A 117 -14.33 11.87 18.22
C GLU A 117 -14.44 13.39 18.42
N GLU A 118 -14.38 13.88 19.66
CA GLU A 118 -14.36 15.32 19.95
C GLU A 118 -13.18 16.02 19.26
N VAL A 119 -11.97 15.48 19.41
CA VAL A 119 -10.77 16.06 18.79
C VAL A 119 -10.81 15.96 17.27
N LEU A 120 -11.21 14.81 16.73
CA LEU A 120 -11.26 14.58 15.29
C LEU A 120 -12.33 15.45 14.62
N ALA A 121 -13.50 15.62 15.23
CA ALA A 121 -14.53 16.55 14.78
C ALA A 121 -13.98 17.97 14.74
N ARG A 122 -13.38 18.44 15.84
CA ARG A 122 -12.79 19.78 15.89
C ARG A 122 -11.72 20.00 14.83
N PHE A 123 -10.90 18.98 14.56
CA PHE A 123 -9.83 19.05 13.57
C PHE A 123 -10.34 19.10 12.13
N VAL A 124 -11.46 18.44 11.84
CA VAL A 124 -12.17 18.61 10.57
C VAL A 124 -12.74 20.04 10.48
N ASP A 125 -13.37 20.54 11.54
CA ASP A 125 -13.96 21.89 11.54
C ASP A 125 -12.94 23.01 11.32
N VAL A 126 -11.71 22.85 11.82
CA VAL A 126 -10.61 23.82 11.57
C VAL A 126 -9.83 23.55 10.29
N GLY A 127 -10.17 22.50 9.51
CA GLY A 127 -9.48 22.14 8.28
C GLY A 127 -8.08 21.54 8.48
N LEU A 128 -7.75 21.03 9.67
CA LEU A 128 -6.52 20.26 9.89
C LEU A 128 -6.62 18.83 9.34
N ILE A 129 -7.83 18.29 9.30
CA ILE A 129 -8.14 17.03 8.64
C ILE A 129 -9.03 17.35 7.45
N ASP A 130 -8.57 16.99 6.26
CA ASP A 130 -9.33 17.12 5.03
C ASP A 130 -9.11 15.86 4.18
N ASP A 131 -10.08 14.95 4.25
CA ASP A 131 -10.04 13.69 3.51
C ASP A 131 -10.24 13.93 2.00
N ALA A 132 -10.90 15.02 1.59
CA ALA A 132 -11.09 15.37 0.18
C ALA A 132 -9.81 15.90 -0.45
N ALA A 133 -9.12 16.84 0.23
CA ALA A 133 -7.80 17.29 -0.18
C ALA A 133 -6.79 16.13 -0.20
N PHE A 134 -6.85 15.23 0.80
CA PHE A 134 -6.03 14.02 0.80
C PHE A 134 -6.31 13.14 -0.42
N ALA A 135 -7.59 12.89 -0.73
CA ALA A 135 -7.98 12.04 -1.84
C ALA A 135 -7.56 12.62 -3.20
N GLY A 136 -7.77 13.92 -3.43
CA GLY A 136 -7.35 14.61 -4.64
C GLY A 136 -5.82 14.54 -4.85
N ALA A 137 -5.04 14.90 -3.82
CA ALA A 137 -3.58 14.80 -3.89
C ALA A 137 -3.09 13.37 -4.11
N TRP A 138 -3.78 12.37 -3.56
CA TRP A 138 -3.46 10.97 -3.76
C TRP A 138 -3.75 10.50 -5.20
N VAL A 139 -4.89 10.89 -5.76
CA VAL A 139 -5.25 10.60 -7.16
C VAL A 139 -4.19 11.16 -8.09
N GLU A 140 -3.91 12.46 -7.96
CA GLU A 140 -2.91 13.17 -8.76
C GLU A 140 -1.53 12.48 -8.72
N SER A 141 -1.01 12.26 -7.52
CA SER A 141 0.30 11.63 -7.32
C SER A 141 0.40 10.23 -7.92
N ARG A 142 -0.67 9.43 -7.82
CA ARG A 142 -0.67 8.03 -8.27
C ARG A 142 -1.00 7.87 -9.73
N HIS A 143 -1.84 8.72 -10.28
CA HIS A 143 -2.11 8.78 -11.69
C HIS A 143 -0.82 9.16 -12.43
N HIS A 144 -0.20 10.30 -12.12
CA HIS A 144 1.01 10.73 -12.82
C HIS A 144 2.26 9.91 -12.47
N GLY A 145 2.45 9.53 -11.21
CA GLY A 145 3.65 8.81 -10.78
C GLY A 145 3.65 7.33 -11.15
N ARG A 146 2.48 6.67 -11.13
CA ARG A 146 2.37 5.21 -11.31
C ARG A 146 1.46 4.81 -12.46
N GLY A 147 0.74 5.73 -13.10
CA GLY A 147 -0.22 5.44 -14.17
C GLY A 147 -1.35 4.55 -13.69
N LEU A 148 -1.84 4.76 -12.46
CA LEU A 148 -2.98 4.02 -11.92
C LEU A 148 -4.29 4.60 -12.46
N ALA A 149 -5.16 3.72 -12.92
CA ALA A 149 -6.50 4.07 -13.38
C ALA A 149 -7.50 4.17 -12.22
N ARG A 150 -8.68 4.74 -12.51
CA ARG A 150 -9.78 4.98 -11.58
C ARG A 150 -10.03 3.82 -10.61
N ARG A 151 -10.16 2.58 -11.12
CA ARG A 151 -10.48 1.40 -10.29
C ARG A 151 -9.37 1.06 -9.29
N ALA A 152 -8.10 1.26 -9.65
CA ALA A 152 -7.00 1.03 -8.72
C ALA A 152 -6.94 2.13 -7.65
N LEU A 153 -7.15 3.38 -8.06
CA LEU A 153 -7.20 4.53 -7.14
C LEU A 153 -8.31 4.37 -6.09
N VAL A 154 -9.51 3.99 -6.50
CA VAL A 154 -10.64 3.69 -5.60
C VAL A 154 -10.25 2.64 -4.55
N ARG A 155 -9.60 1.55 -4.97
CA ARG A 155 -9.16 0.49 -4.04
C ARG A 155 -8.10 0.99 -3.06
N GLU A 156 -7.13 1.77 -3.52
CA GLU A 156 -6.11 2.35 -2.64
C GLU A 156 -6.72 3.31 -1.62
N LEU A 157 -7.61 4.22 -2.05
CA LEU A 157 -8.27 5.19 -1.16
C LEU A 157 -9.18 4.51 -0.12
N ARG A 158 -9.94 3.48 -0.51
CA ARG A 158 -10.71 2.66 0.44
C ARG A 158 -9.82 2.02 1.49
N THR A 159 -8.65 1.52 1.08
CA THR A 159 -7.66 0.97 2.00
C THR A 159 -7.09 2.05 2.94
N LYS A 160 -7.02 3.31 2.49
CA LYS A 160 -6.64 4.46 3.33
C LYS A 160 -7.75 4.97 4.24
N GLY A 161 -8.97 4.46 4.09
CA GLY A 161 -10.08 4.80 4.95
C GLY A 161 -10.83 6.06 4.55
N VAL A 162 -10.69 6.51 3.30
CA VAL A 162 -11.46 7.64 2.78
C VAL A 162 -12.90 7.19 2.54
N ASP A 163 -13.86 8.07 2.84
CA ASP A 163 -15.28 7.82 2.60
C ASP A 163 -15.60 7.61 1.11
N SER A 164 -16.60 6.78 0.80
CA SER A 164 -16.99 6.50 -0.59
C SER A 164 -17.39 7.73 -1.39
N ALA A 165 -18.10 8.69 -0.80
CA ALA A 165 -18.53 9.89 -1.51
C ALA A 165 -17.32 10.75 -1.91
N VAL A 166 -16.38 10.92 -0.98
CA VAL A 166 -15.12 11.65 -1.22
C VAL A 166 -14.26 10.94 -2.27
N ILE A 167 -14.23 9.60 -2.25
CA ILE A 167 -13.54 8.83 -3.28
C ILE A 167 -14.17 9.07 -4.64
N ASP A 168 -15.49 8.95 -4.75
CA ASP A 168 -16.21 9.06 -6.02
C ASP A 168 -16.05 10.46 -6.64
N GLU A 169 -16.03 11.50 -5.80
CA GLU A 169 -15.72 12.87 -6.20
C GLU A 169 -14.27 12.99 -6.70
N ALA A 170 -13.29 12.59 -5.89
CA ALA A 170 -11.86 12.73 -6.23
C ALA A 170 -11.49 11.98 -7.51
N VAL A 171 -12.00 10.75 -7.67
CA VAL A 171 -11.75 9.95 -8.88
C VAL A 171 -12.68 10.30 -10.04
N GLY A 172 -13.74 11.08 -9.80
CA GLY A 172 -14.63 11.64 -10.82
C GLY A 172 -14.04 12.84 -11.55
N GLN A 173 -13.08 13.52 -10.94
CA GLN A 173 -12.31 14.60 -11.56
C GLN A 173 -11.30 14.11 -12.60
N LEU A 174 -11.02 12.80 -12.64
CA LEU A 174 -10.13 12.22 -13.65
C LEU A 174 -10.84 12.11 -14.99
N ASP A 175 -10.30 12.79 -15.99
CA ASP A 175 -10.79 12.75 -17.36
C ASP A 175 -10.59 11.34 -17.97
N PRO A 176 -11.65 10.67 -18.46
CA PRO A 176 -11.55 9.39 -19.16
C PRO A 176 -10.57 9.40 -20.35
N ASP A 177 -10.47 10.52 -21.07
CA ASP A 177 -9.57 10.63 -22.22
C ASP A 177 -8.10 10.67 -21.77
N GLN A 178 -7.83 11.34 -20.65
CA GLN A 178 -6.50 11.37 -20.02
C GLN A 178 -6.10 10.00 -19.47
N GLU A 179 -7.05 9.24 -18.92
CA GLU A 179 -6.81 7.85 -18.49
C GLU A 179 -6.40 6.99 -19.70
N GLU A 180 -7.09 7.13 -20.83
CA GLU A 180 -6.75 6.40 -22.05
C GLU A 180 -5.38 6.77 -22.62
N GLU A 181 -5.04 8.06 -22.67
CA GLU A 181 -3.72 8.54 -23.08
C GLU A 181 -2.61 7.94 -22.21
N THR A 182 -2.80 7.96 -20.89
CA THR A 182 -1.86 7.35 -19.94
C THR A 182 -1.69 5.85 -20.20
N ALA A 183 -2.78 5.15 -20.55
CA ALA A 183 -2.71 3.74 -20.93
C ALA A 183 -1.85 3.52 -22.18
N ARG A 184 -2.01 4.36 -23.22
CA ARG A 184 -1.20 4.32 -24.45
C ARG A 184 0.28 4.52 -24.14
N GLU A 185 0.62 5.53 -23.35
CA GLU A 185 2.01 5.79 -22.96
C GLU A 185 2.66 4.61 -22.22
N LEU A 186 1.91 3.99 -21.30
CA LEU A 186 2.36 2.82 -20.55
C LEU A 186 2.61 1.63 -21.48
N VAL A 187 1.72 1.42 -22.46
CA VAL A 187 1.87 0.36 -23.46
C VAL A 187 3.07 0.64 -24.36
N ALA A 188 3.18 1.84 -24.95
CA ALA A 188 4.28 2.24 -25.81
C ALA A 188 5.65 2.03 -25.14
N ARG A 189 5.78 2.45 -23.87
CA ARG A 189 6.99 2.27 -23.08
C ARG A 189 7.34 0.79 -22.87
N LYS A 190 6.32 -0.06 -22.69
CA LYS A 190 6.51 -1.50 -22.45
C LYS A 190 6.65 -2.30 -23.75
N LEU A 191 6.15 -1.79 -24.87
CA LEU A 191 6.04 -2.48 -26.15
C LEU A 191 7.39 -3.03 -26.62
N ARG A 192 8.43 -2.18 -26.58
CA ARG A 192 9.81 -2.53 -26.95
C ARG A 192 10.37 -3.71 -26.15
N SER A 193 9.98 -3.84 -24.88
CA SER A 193 10.42 -4.95 -24.00
C SER A 193 9.69 -6.27 -24.26
N THR A 194 8.73 -6.29 -25.18
CA THR A 194 7.95 -7.48 -25.55
C THR A 194 8.27 -7.99 -26.95
N ARG A 195 9.24 -7.37 -27.64
CA ARG A 195 9.73 -7.83 -28.94
C ARG A 195 10.31 -9.25 -28.84
N GLY A 196 10.14 -10.04 -29.90
CA GLY A 196 10.56 -11.45 -29.95
C GLY A 196 9.57 -12.43 -29.29
N LEU A 197 8.47 -11.95 -28.73
CA LEU A 197 7.35 -12.79 -28.30
C LEU A 197 6.28 -12.88 -29.40
N ASP A 198 5.55 -13.99 -29.43
CA ASP A 198 4.36 -14.10 -30.29
C ASP A 198 3.26 -13.10 -29.88
N ARG A 199 2.44 -12.71 -30.86
CA ARG A 199 1.41 -11.68 -30.70
C ARG A 199 0.49 -11.93 -29.50
N ASP A 200 0.07 -13.18 -29.29
CA ASP A 200 -0.84 -13.55 -28.19
C ASP A 200 -0.18 -13.43 -26.82
N LYS A 201 1.10 -13.80 -26.69
CA LYS A 201 1.89 -13.56 -25.47
C LYS A 201 2.06 -12.08 -25.21
N ARG A 202 2.32 -11.27 -26.25
CA ARG A 202 2.45 -9.80 -26.13
C ARG A 202 1.15 -9.18 -25.63
N LEU A 203 0.03 -9.52 -26.27
CA LEU A 203 -1.31 -9.07 -25.90
C LEU A 203 -1.60 -9.37 -24.42
N ARG A 204 -1.45 -10.63 -23.99
CA ARG A 204 -1.68 -11.04 -22.59
C ARG A 204 -0.79 -10.30 -21.61
N ARG A 205 0.48 -10.08 -21.94
CA ARG A 205 1.44 -9.42 -21.04
C ARG A 205 1.13 -7.94 -20.86
N LEU A 206 0.77 -7.24 -21.93
CA LEU A 206 0.44 -5.82 -21.91
C LEU A 206 -0.94 -5.57 -21.31
N ALA A 207 -1.96 -6.34 -21.72
CA ALA A 207 -3.30 -6.26 -21.13
C ALA A 207 -3.28 -6.60 -19.64
N GLY A 208 -2.54 -7.64 -19.23
CA GLY A 208 -2.36 -7.99 -17.83
C GLY A 208 -1.61 -6.92 -17.01
N MET A 209 -0.70 -6.17 -17.64
CA MET A 209 -0.04 -5.03 -17.00
C MET A 209 -1.04 -3.89 -16.73
N LEU A 210 -1.88 -3.54 -17.70
CA LEU A 210 -2.92 -2.52 -17.54
C LEU A 210 -4.00 -2.97 -16.54
N ALA A 211 -4.43 -4.24 -16.57
CA ALA A 211 -5.40 -4.76 -15.62
C ALA A 211 -4.91 -4.63 -14.16
N ARG A 212 -3.63 -4.89 -13.87
CA ARG A 212 -3.05 -4.67 -12.54
C ARG A 212 -3.02 -3.20 -12.13
N LYS A 213 -2.93 -2.28 -13.09
CA LYS A 213 -3.02 -0.83 -12.87
C LYS A 213 -4.47 -0.32 -12.77
N GLY A 214 -5.46 -1.20 -12.98
CA GLY A 214 -6.87 -0.90 -12.78
C GLY A 214 -7.62 -0.46 -14.03
N TYR A 215 -7.01 -0.49 -15.21
CA TYR A 215 -7.70 -0.16 -16.45
C TYR A 215 -8.78 -1.20 -16.75
N GLY A 216 -9.90 -0.75 -17.33
CA GLY A 216 -10.97 -1.63 -17.78
C GLY A 216 -10.49 -2.59 -18.87
N GLU A 217 -11.00 -3.81 -18.86
CA GLU A 217 -10.57 -4.86 -19.80
C GLU A 217 -10.74 -4.44 -21.28
N GLY A 218 -11.90 -3.87 -21.62
CA GLY A 218 -12.17 -3.40 -22.98
C GLY A 218 -11.19 -2.32 -23.45
N MET A 219 -10.89 -1.32 -22.60
CA MET A 219 -9.90 -0.29 -22.91
C MET A 219 -8.50 -0.87 -23.03
N ALA A 220 -8.09 -1.72 -22.09
CA ALA A 220 -6.78 -2.34 -22.10
C ALA A 220 -6.54 -3.16 -23.37
N LEU A 221 -7.51 -3.97 -23.78
CA LEU A 221 -7.41 -4.77 -25.01
C LEU A 221 -7.37 -3.89 -26.25
N ARG A 222 -8.21 -2.84 -26.31
CA ARG A 222 -8.25 -1.92 -27.45
C ARG A 222 -6.92 -1.19 -27.63
N VAL A 223 -6.40 -0.56 -26.58
CA VAL A 223 -5.13 0.19 -26.60
C VAL A 223 -3.97 -0.74 -26.99
N VAL A 224 -3.94 -1.97 -26.47
CA VAL A 224 -2.86 -2.91 -26.77
C VAL A 224 -2.94 -3.43 -28.21
N ARG A 225 -4.14 -3.73 -28.73
CA ARG A 225 -4.31 -4.16 -30.13
C ARG A 225 -3.85 -3.08 -31.09
N GLN A 226 -4.31 -1.85 -30.86
CA GLN A 226 -3.90 -0.69 -31.65
C GLN A 226 -2.38 -0.52 -31.64
N ALA A 227 -1.74 -0.53 -30.47
CA ALA A 227 -0.29 -0.37 -30.37
C ALA A 227 0.51 -1.52 -31.05
N LEU A 228 -0.04 -2.74 -31.10
CA LEU A 228 0.59 -3.86 -31.79
C LEU A 228 0.40 -3.81 -33.32
N GLU A 229 -0.69 -3.20 -33.78
CA GLU A 229 -0.96 -2.96 -35.20
C GLU A 229 -0.04 -1.85 -35.73
N GLU A 230 0.05 -0.72 -35.02
CA GLU A 230 0.95 0.40 -35.35
C GLU A 230 2.42 -0.05 -35.42
N GLU A 231 2.92 -0.86 -34.45
CA GLU A 231 4.30 -1.37 -34.53
C GLU A 231 4.50 -2.37 -35.67
N GLY A 232 3.45 -3.09 -36.08
CA GLY A 232 3.49 -4.01 -37.22
C GLY A 232 3.62 -3.27 -38.55
N GLU A 233 2.81 -2.23 -38.75
CA GLU A 233 2.88 -1.32 -39.91
C GLU A 233 4.24 -0.60 -39.97
N ASP A 234 4.79 -0.18 -38.82
CA ASP A 234 6.12 0.43 -38.73
C ASP A 234 7.26 -0.54 -39.12
N THR A 235 7.09 -1.85 -38.87
CA THR A 235 8.07 -2.87 -39.28
C THR A 235 7.94 -3.29 -40.74
N GLU A 236 6.73 -3.29 -41.31
CA GLU A 236 6.50 -3.64 -42.72
C GLU A 236 7.02 -2.56 -43.69
N GLY A 237 7.19 -1.31 -43.24
CA GLY A 237 7.76 -0.21 -44.04
C GLY A 237 9.29 -0.16 -44.14
N LEU A 238 10.03 -1.06 -43.48
CA LEU A 238 11.51 -1.05 -43.43
C LEU A 238 12.17 -2.22 -44.17
N ASP A 239 11.40 -3.10 -44.82
CA ASP A 239 11.88 -4.27 -45.55
C ASP A 239 11.93 -4.05 -47.09
N GLU A 240 12.42 -2.89 -47.56
CA GLU A 240 12.86 -2.76 -48.96
C GLU A 240 14.35 -3.10 -49.08
N PRO A 241 14.72 -4.18 -49.78
CA PRO A 241 16.11 -4.48 -50.10
C PRO A 241 16.60 -3.55 -51.22
N PHE A 242 17.71 -2.84 -50.96
CA PHE A 242 18.55 -2.30 -52.03
C PHE A 242 19.39 -3.41 -52.67
#